data_AF-A0A0D6M271-F1
#
_entry.id   AF-A0A0D6M271-F1
#
_cell.length_a   1.000
_cell.length_b   1.000
_cell.length_c   1.000
_cell.angle_alpha   90.00
_cell.angle_beta   90.00
_cell.angle_gamma   90.00
#
_symmetry.space_group_name_H-M   'P 1'
#
loop_
_entity.id
_entity.type
_entity.pdbx_description
1 polymer ?
#
loop_
_entity_poly.entity_id
_entity_poly.type
_entity_poly.pdbx_seq_one_letter_code
_entity_poly.pdbx_strand_id
1 'polypeptide(L)'
;MLAVQRLDPSNIPFERCTEIIVEHAIIDANATIQFPSEQQKEIAQQLKSLRSRTRGMILSMRCAMDRDEFAQMMLSAAKRLKLAGSIRSFIDPLAFNGVELRCAHLVSKATKMQFARFLRLLNKEMKTNATGDVDIDDERITSIVSC
;
A
#
# COMPACT_ATOMS: atom_id res chain seq x y z
N MET A 1 -2.78 16.11 -24.73
CA MET A 1 -2.43 15.58 -23.39
C MET A 1 -3.10 16.47 -22.36
N LEU A 2 -4.08 15.97 -21.63
CA LEU A 2 -4.69 16.72 -20.54
C LEU A 2 -3.67 16.75 -19.39
N ALA A 3 -3.20 17.94 -19.02
CA ALA A 3 -2.42 18.12 -17.81
C ALA A 3 -3.31 17.70 -16.63
N VAL A 4 -2.97 16.59 -15.97
CA VAL A 4 -3.58 16.24 -14.69
C VAL A 4 -3.29 17.40 -13.76
N GLN A 5 -4.33 18.17 -13.40
CA GLN A 5 -4.22 19.30 -12.50
C GLN A 5 -3.75 18.73 -11.16
N ARG A 6 -2.46 18.89 -10.87
CA ARG A 6 -1.85 18.43 -9.63
C ARG A 6 -2.38 19.31 -8.51
N LEU A 7 -3.17 18.71 -7.63
CA LEU A 7 -3.59 19.36 -6.39
C LEU A 7 -2.36 19.49 -5.49
N ASP A 8 -2.02 20.71 -5.12
CA ASP A 8 -1.12 20.98 -4.00
C ASP A 8 -1.64 20.21 -2.78
N PRO A 9 -0.80 19.42 -2.08
CA PRO A 9 -1.22 18.67 -0.89
C PRO A 9 -1.95 19.53 0.17
N SER A 10 -1.63 20.82 0.24
CA SER A 10 -2.24 21.78 1.16
C SER A 10 -3.72 22.06 0.85
N ASN A 11 -4.11 21.93 -0.42
CA ASN A 11 -5.45 22.20 -0.94
C ASN A 11 -6.37 20.98 -0.89
N ILE A 12 -5.90 19.84 -0.38
CA ILE A 12 -6.75 18.67 -0.18
C ILE A 12 -7.81 19.00 0.89
N PRO A 13 -9.11 18.79 0.61
CA PRO A 13 -10.17 19.03 1.58
C PRO A 13 -10.27 17.86 2.58
N PHE A 14 -9.25 17.73 3.43
CA PHE A 14 -9.11 16.61 4.37
C PHE A 14 -10.36 16.39 5.24
N GLU A 15 -11.06 17.46 5.60
CA GLU A 15 -12.28 17.43 6.40
C GLU A 15 -13.47 16.75 5.72
N ARG A 16 -13.41 16.59 4.39
CA ARG A 16 -14.45 15.93 3.59
C ARG A 16 -14.13 14.47 3.28
N CYS A 17 -12.95 13.98 3.68
CA CYS A 17 -12.46 12.64 3.36
C CYS A 17 -12.30 11.79 4.63
N THR A 18 -12.72 10.53 4.58
CA THR A 18 -12.42 9.56 5.64
C THR A 18 -10.99 9.03 5.51
N GLU A 19 -10.57 8.76 4.27
CA GLU A 19 -9.23 8.28 3.93
C GLU A 19 -8.76 8.97 2.66
N ILE A 20 -7.44 9.12 2.54
CA ILE A 20 -6.79 9.66 1.34
C ILE A 20 -5.95 8.57 0.73
N ILE A 21 -6.17 8.31 -0.56
CA ILE A 21 -5.32 7.41 -1.34
C ILE A 21 -4.23 8.21 -2.03
N VAL A 22 -2.99 7.80 -1.80
CA VAL A 22 -1.81 8.38 -2.46
C VAL A 22 -1.38 7.42 -3.58
N GLU A 23 -1.53 7.86 -4.82
CA GLU A 23 -1.15 7.07 -6.01
C GLU A 23 0.19 7.52 -6.62
N HIS A 24 1.08 6.62 -7.03
CA HIS A 24 1.22 5.22 -6.64
C HIS A 24 2.71 4.91 -6.44
N ALA A 25 3.03 3.98 -5.55
CA ALA A 25 4.35 3.34 -5.53
C ALA A 25 4.36 2.12 -6.46
N ILE A 26 5.56 1.71 -6.87
CA ILE A 26 5.80 0.59 -7.79
C ILE A 26 6.51 -0.52 -7.03
N ILE A 27 5.95 -1.72 -7.10
CA ILE A 27 6.58 -2.97 -6.64
C ILE A 27 7.16 -3.68 -7.86
N ASP A 28 8.43 -4.07 -7.81
CA ASP A 28 9.09 -4.87 -8.86
C ASP A 28 9.15 -6.37 -8.54
N ALA A 29 9.67 -7.18 -9.47
CA ALA A 29 9.83 -8.63 -9.31
C ALA A 29 10.79 -9.05 -8.18
N ASN A 30 11.64 -8.15 -7.69
CA ASN A 30 12.61 -8.40 -6.63
C ASN A 30 12.08 -8.03 -5.23
N ALA A 31 10.82 -7.61 -5.15
CA ALA A 31 10.21 -7.02 -3.96
C ALA A 31 10.86 -5.70 -3.51
N THR A 32 11.43 -4.97 -4.46
CA THR A 32 11.82 -3.56 -4.28
C THR A 32 10.59 -2.69 -4.47
N ILE A 33 10.51 -1.62 -3.69
CA ILE A 33 9.41 -0.65 -3.75
C ILE A 33 10.00 0.74 -3.94
N GLN A 34 9.48 1.49 -4.91
CA GLN A 34 9.93 2.83 -5.20
C GLN A 34 8.79 3.73 -5.68
N PHE A 35 8.97 5.04 -5.52
CA PHE A 35 8.09 5.99 -6.20
C PHE A 35 8.48 6.11 -7.69
N PRO A 36 7.53 6.34 -8.60
CA PRO A 36 7.83 6.54 -10.02
C PRO A 36 8.67 7.79 -10.31
N SER A 37 8.74 8.73 -9.37
CA SER A 37 9.53 9.96 -9.47
C SER A 37 9.91 10.51 -8.09
N GLU A 38 11.01 11.26 -8.00
CA GLU A 38 11.38 11.98 -6.78
C GLU A 38 10.30 12.99 -6.36
N GLN A 39 9.62 13.62 -7.31
CA GLN A 39 8.52 14.53 -7.00
C GLN A 39 7.36 13.83 -6.25
N GLN A 40 7.00 12.61 -6.64
CA GLN A 40 5.95 11.86 -5.92
C GLN A 40 6.41 11.45 -4.53
N LYS A 41 7.68 11.12 -4.37
CA LYS A 41 8.30 10.84 -3.08
C LYS A 41 8.25 12.06 -2.16
N GLU A 42 8.62 13.24 -2.67
CA GLU A 42 8.53 14.51 -1.94
C GLU A 42 7.09 14.81 -1.52
N ILE A 43 6.10 14.64 -2.40
CA ILE A 43 4.68 14.82 -2.07
C ILE A 43 4.25 13.86 -0.97
N ALA A 44 4.62 12.57 -1.06
CA ALA A 44 4.30 11.60 -0.02
C ALA A 44 4.93 11.97 1.33
N GLN A 45 6.15 12.51 1.31
CA GLN A 45 6.84 13.02 2.51
C GLN A 45 6.18 14.28 3.05
N GLN A 46 5.67 15.19 2.21
CA GLN A 46 4.90 16.35 2.65
C GLN A 46 3.58 15.94 3.28
N LEU A 47 2.88 14.96 2.71
CA LEU A 47 1.61 14.46 3.26
C LEU A 47 1.77 13.89 4.67
N LYS A 48 2.95 13.39 5.03
CA LYS A 48 3.26 12.99 6.42
C LYS A 48 3.03 14.13 7.43
N SER A 49 3.39 15.37 7.10
CA SER A 49 3.18 16.52 8.01
C SER A 49 1.70 16.92 8.11
N LEU A 50 0.91 16.54 7.11
CA LEU A 50 -0.54 16.79 7.05
C LEU A 50 -1.37 15.62 7.58
N ARG A 51 -0.74 14.54 8.05
CA ARG A 51 -1.41 13.31 8.53
C ARG A 51 -2.42 13.58 9.64
N SER A 52 -2.19 14.56 10.51
CA SER A 52 -3.12 14.94 11.58
C SER A 52 -4.46 15.48 11.07
N ARG A 53 -4.53 15.90 9.80
CA ARG A 53 -5.74 16.46 9.19
C ARG A 53 -6.69 15.39 8.65
N THR A 54 -6.26 14.13 8.52
CA THR A 54 -7.05 12.99 8.03
C THR A 54 -7.14 11.87 9.06
N ARG A 55 -8.19 11.06 8.96
CA ARG A 55 -8.31 9.83 9.75
C ARG A 55 -7.44 8.70 9.20
N GLY A 56 -7.20 8.70 7.88
CA GLY A 56 -6.40 7.67 7.21
C GLY A 56 -5.67 8.16 5.97
N MET A 57 -4.43 7.69 5.79
CA MET A 57 -3.70 7.76 4.52
C MET A 57 -3.34 6.36 4.08
N ILE A 58 -3.63 6.03 2.83
CA ILE A 58 -3.39 4.73 2.22
C ILE A 58 -2.45 4.92 1.03
N LEU A 59 -1.34 4.19 0.99
CA LEU A 59 -0.46 4.18 -0.18
C LEU A 59 -0.95 3.14 -1.19
N SER A 60 -1.32 3.58 -2.38
CA SER A 60 -1.61 2.66 -3.48
C SER A 60 -0.32 2.18 -4.12
N MET A 61 -0.20 0.87 -4.31
CA MET A 61 1.00 0.22 -4.84
C MET A 61 0.65 -0.63 -6.06
N ARG A 62 1.28 -0.34 -7.20
CA ARG A 62 1.13 -1.11 -8.43
C ARG A 62 2.22 -2.18 -8.53
N CYS A 63 1.84 -3.39 -8.90
CA CYS A 63 2.80 -4.41 -9.32
C CYS A 63 3.26 -4.12 -10.77
N ALA A 64 4.55 -3.84 -10.96
CA ALA A 64 5.21 -3.69 -12.25
C ALA A 64 6.16 -4.87 -12.48
N MET A 65 5.56 -6.01 -12.77
CA MET A 65 6.21 -7.28 -13.10
C MET A 65 5.28 -8.07 -14.00
N ASP A 66 5.80 -9.08 -14.70
CA ASP A 66 4.97 -9.97 -15.49
C ASP A 66 4.27 -11.05 -14.62
N ARG A 67 3.45 -11.88 -15.27
CA ARG A 67 2.67 -12.91 -14.58
C ARG A 67 3.54 -14.05 -14.02
N ASP A 68 4.64 -14.38 -14.68
CA ASP A 68 5.52 -15.47 -14.28
C ASP A 68 6.39 -15.04 -13.09
N GLU A 69 6.91 -13.82 -13.12
CA GLU A 69 7.60 -13.18 -12.01
C GLU A 69 6.69 -13.09 -10.78
N PHE A 70 5.46 -12.61 -10.96
CA PHE A 70 4.46 -12.57 -9.89
C PHE A 70 4.15 -13.97 -9.35
N ALA A 71 4.02 -14.98 -10.22
CA ALA A 71 3.78 -16.35 -9.82
C ALA A 71 4.93 -16.92 -8.99
N GLN A 72 6.19 -16.71 -9.41
CA GLN A 72 7.36 -17.12 -8.62
C GLN A 72 7.38 -16.46 -7.24
N MET A 73 7.00 -15.20 -7.15
CA MET A 73 6.91 -14.47 -5.89
C MET A 73 5.82 -15.04 -4.98
N MET A 74 4.63 -15.33 -5.51
CA MET A 74 3.51 -15.84 -4.73
C MET A 74 3.69 -17.30 -4.31
N LEU A 75 4.25 -18.15 -5.16
CA LEU A 75 4.43 -19.57 -4.87
C LEU A 75 5.50 -19.84 -3.80
N SER A 76 6.46 -18.92 -3.61
CA SER A 76 7.49 -19.04 -2.57
C SER A 76 7.05 -18.36 -1.26
N ALA A 77 6.99 -19.12 -0.16
CA ALA A 77 6.70 -18.57 1.16
C ALA A 77 7.73 -17.52 1.61
N ALA A 78 9.03 -17.77 1.34
CA ALA A 78 10.10 -16.84 1.66
C ALA A 78 9.99 -15.53 0.87
N LYS A 79 9.66 -15.60 -0.44
CA LYS A 79 9.46 -14.39 -1.26
C LYS A 79 8.22 -13.60 -0.82
N ARG A 80 7.11 -14.27 -0.45
CA ARG A 80 5.93 -13.61 0.13
C ARG A 80 6.26 -12.88 1.43
N LEU A 81 7.04 -13.49 2.31
CA LEU A 81 7.49 -12.87 3.56
C LEU A 81 8.41 -11.67 3.29
N LYS A 82 9.38 -11.83 2.38
CA LYS A 82 10.24 -10.72 1.95
C LYS A 82 9.41 -9.54 1.43
N LEU A 83 8.43 -9.78 0.56
CA LEU A 83 7.57 -8.72 0.04
C LEU A 83 6.77 -8.03 1.14
N ALA A 84 6.18 -8.78 2.07
CA ALA A 84 5.43 -8.19 3.18
C ALA A 84 6.32 -7.29 4.04
N GLY A 85 7.53 -7.75 4.34
CA GLY A 85 8.55 -6.95 5.04
C GLY A 85 8.97 -5.71 4.28
N SER A 86 9.24 -5.82 2.97
CA SER A 86 9.55 -4.67 2.11
C SER A 86 8.44 -3.62 2.13
N ILE A 87 7.17 -4.03 2.02
CA ILE A 87 6.01 -3.11 2.08
C ILE A 87 5.97 -2.39 3.41
N ARG A 88 6.09 -3.12 4.52
CA ARG A 88 6.12 -2.54 5.86
C ARG A 88 7.25 -1.51 5.99
N SER A 89 8.49 -1.92 5.69
CA SER A 89 9.65 -1.03 5.77
C SER A 89 9.55 0.21 4.87
N PHE A 90 8.88 0.11 3.73
CA PHE A 90 8.68 1.24 2.81
C PHE A 90 7.69 2.28 3.37
N ILE A 91 6.68 1.85 4.11
CA ILE A 91 5.58 2.70 4.59
C ILE A 91 5.88 3.33 5.93
N ASP A 92 6.62 2.65 6.79
CA ASP A 92 6.92 3.11 8.15
C ASP A 92 7.44 4.55 8.21
N PRO A 93 8.38 4.98 7.34
CA PRO A 93 8.86 6.36 7.33
C PRO A 93 7.79 7.39 6.97
N LEU A 94 6.74 7.00 6.23
CA LEU A 94 5.65 7.86 5.77
C LEU A 94 4.54 8.01 6.81
N ALA A 95 4.48 7.12 7.81
CA ALA A 95 3.43 7.08 8.84
C ALA A 95 2.00 6.94 8.27
N PHE A 96 1.86 6.30 7.10
CA PHE A 96 0.56 6.01 6.50
C PHE A 96 -0.09 4.81 7.18
N ASN A 97 -1.42 4.77 7.18
CA ASN A 97 -2.22 3.80 7.93
C ASN A 97 -2.33 2.44 7.23
N GLY A 98 -2.10 2.39 5.91
CA GLY A 98 -2.27 1.15 5.17
C GLY A 98 -1.81 1.22 3.72
N VAL A 99 -2.12 0.13 3.02
CA VAL A 99 -1.83 -0.04 1.58
C VAL A 99 -3.04 -0.49 0.81
N GLU A 100 -3.08 -0.05 -0.43
CA GLU A 100 -3.91 -0.66 -1.47
C GLU A 100 -2.99 -1.35 -2.47
N LEU A 101 -3.22 -2.65 -2.73
CA LEU A 101 -2.43 -3.42 -3.70
C LEU A 101 -3.15 -3.52 -5.05
N ARG A 102 -2.64 -2.81 -6.06
CA ARG A 102 -3.13 -2.83 -7.44
C ARG A 102 -2.44 -3.92 -8.27
N CYS A 103 -2.57 -5.17 -7.82
CA CYS A 103 -1.94 -6.36 -8.43
C CYS A 103 -2.93 -7.37 -9.02
N ALA A 104 -4.24 -7.06 -9.00
CA ALA A 104 -5.30 -7.99 -9.40
C ALA A 104 -5.13 -8.58 -10.80
N HIS A 105 -4.59 -7.81 -11.75
CA HIS A 105 -4.35 -8.22 -13.14
C HIS A 105 -3.29 -9.34 -13.30
N LEU A 106 -2.47 -9.58 -12.27
CA LEU A 106 -1.44 -10.62 -12.22
C LEU A 106 -1.90 -11.89 -11.49
N VAL A 107 -3.00 -11.81 -10.73
CA VAL A 107 -3.52 -12.95 -9.98
C VAL A 107 -4.14 -13.96 -10.94
N SER A 108 -3.71 -15.22 -10.84
CA SER A 108 -4.18 -16.32 -11.68
C SER A 108 -4.85 -17.40 -10.84
N LYS A 109 -5.49 -18.39 -11.50
CA LYS A 109 -6.06 -19.56 -10.81
C LYS A 109 -5.02 -20.28 -9.95
N ALA A 110 -3.77 -20.36 -10.42
CA ALA A 110 -2.69 -21.03 -9.71
C ALA A 110 -2.20 -20.24 -8.48
N THR A 111 -2.23 -18.90 -8.54
CA THR A 111 -1.64 -18.05 -7.49
C THR A 111 -2.67 -17.48 -6.50
N LYS A 112 -3.97 -17.50 -6.81
CA LYS A 112 -5.05 -16.90 -5.99
C LYS A 112 -4.97 -17.27 -4.51
N MET A 113 -4.79 -18.55 -4.18
CA MET A 113 -4.69 -19.00 -2.79
C MET A 113 -3.44 -18.47 -2.09
N GLN A 114 -2.31 -18.42 -2.79
CA GLN A 114 -1.06 -17.89 -2.22
C GLN A 114 -1.09 -16.37 -2.09
N PHE A 115 -1.75 -15.67 -3.01
CA PHE A 115 -2.01 -14.25 -2.90
C PHE A 115 -2.88 -13.94 -1.67
N ALA A 116 -3.95 -14.70 -1.42
CA ALA A 116 -4.74 -14.56 -0.19
C ALA A 116 -3.92 -14.80 1.09
N ARG A 117 -3.01 -15.79 1.08
CA ARG A 117 -2.08 -16.03 2.20
C ARG A 117 -1.08 -14.88 2.37
N PHE A 118 -0.60 -14.30 1.26
CA PHE A 118 0.24 -13.11 1.29
C PHE A 118 -0.51 -11.92 1.90
N LEU A 119 -1.76 -11.67 1.53
CA LEU A 119 -2.57 -10.59 2.12
C LEU A 119 -2.74 -10.73 3.63
N ARG A 120 -2.96 -11.95 4.13
CA ARG A 120 -3.03 -12.22 5.59
C ARG A 120 -1.70 -11.96 6.28
N LEU A 121 -0.60 -12.39 5.66
CA LEU A 121 0.75 -12.13 6.18
C LEU A 121 1.05 -10.64 6.23
N LEU A 122 0.77 -9.92 5.14
CA LEU A 122 0.94 -8.47 5.06
C LEU A 122 0.11 -7.76 6.12
N ASN A 123 -1.15 -8.13 6.32
CA ASN A 123 -1.99 -7.57 7.37
C ASN A 123 -1.38 -7.78 8.77
N LYS A 124 -0.78 -8.95 9.02
CA LYS A 124 -0.06 -9.22 10.26
C LYS A 124 1.14 -8.29 10.41
N GLU A 125 2.01 -8.22 9.40
CA GLU A 125 3.19 -7.33 9.41
C GLU A 125 2.81 -5.87 9.63
N MET A 126 1.71 -5.40 9.04
CA MET A 126 1.25 -4.02 9.22
C MET A 126 0.70 -3.73 10.63
N LYS A 127 0.25 -4.75 11.36
CA LYS A 127 -0.29 -4.62 12.74
C LYS A 127 0.78 -4.74 13.83
N THR A 128 1.93 -5.36 13.57
CA THR A 128 2.95 -5.69 14.58
C THR A 128 3.50 -4.49 15.38
N ASN A 129 3.32 -3.24 14.91
CA ASN A 129 3.75 -2.02 15.61
C ASN A 129 2.58 -1.08 16.00
N ALA A 130 1.33 -1.53 15.90
CA ALA A 130 0.16 -0.74 16.29
C ALA A 130 -0.14 -0.81 17.81
N THR A 131 0.56 -1.68 18.55
CA THR A 131 0.38 -1.86 20.00
C THR A 131 1.14 -0.80 20.80
N GLY A 132 0.55 0.38 20.92
CA GLY A 132 0.17 0.85 22.25
C GLY A 132 -1.27 0.38 22.47
N ASP A 133 -1.50 -0.36 23.55
CA ASP A 133 -2.71 -1.12 23.85
C ASP A 133 -4.04 -0.45 23.44
N VAL A 134 -4.77 -1.08 22.52
CA VAL A 134 -6.24 -1.16 22.55
C VAL A 134 -6.64 -2.48 21.87
N ASP A 135 -7.14 -3.42 22.66
CA ASP A 135 -7.92 -4.55 22.16
C ASP A 135 -9.19 -4.02 21.46
N ILE A 136 -9.35 -4.29 20.17
CA ILE A 136 -10.67 -4.26 19.51
C ILE A 136 -10.79 -5.45 18.56
N ASP A 137 -11.96 -6.06 18.69
CA ASP A 137 -12.48 -7.28 18.10
C ASP A 137 -12.27 -7.52 16.59
N ASP A 138 -12.46 -8.80 16.29
CA ASP A 138 -12.49 -9.48 15.00
C ASP A 138 -13.34 -8.77 13.91
N GLU A 139 -13.05 -9.14 12.65
CA GLU A 139 -13.69 -8.70 11.40
C GLU A 139 -13.56 -7.23 10.98
N ARG A 140 -12.59 -6.92 10.09
CA ARG A 140 -12.84 -6.15 8.84
C ARG A 140 -11.85 -6.52 7.75
N ILE A 141 -12.32 -7.22 6.72
CA ILE A 141 -11.76 -7.12 5.37
C ILE A 141 -12.33 -5.83 4.78
N THR A 142 -11.61 -4.72 4.87
CA THR A 142 -12.01 -3.49 4.19
C THR A 142 -11.51 -3.54 2.75
N SER A 143 -12.40 -3.94 1.85
CA SER A 143 -12.34 -3.46 0.46
C SER A 143 -12.71 -1.98 0.51
N ILE A 144 -11.73 -1.09 0.36
CA ILE A 144 -11.98 0.35 0.37
C ILE A 144 -12.48 0.74 -1.02
N VAL A 145 -13.74 1.19 -1.06
CA VAL A 145 -14.30 1.99 -2.15
C VAL A 145 -13.90 3.44 -1.83
N SER A 146 -13.21 4.08 -2.76
CA SER A 146 -12.75 5.46 -2.64
C SER A 146 -13.70 6.43 -3.33
N CYS A 147 -13.73 7.67 -2.84
CA CYS A 147 -13.89 8.81 -3.73
C CYS A 147 -12.62 9.01 -4.55
#